data_AF-A0A5E4ANT0-F1
#
_entry.id   AF-A0A5E4ANT0-F1
#
_cell.length_a   1.000
_cell.length_b   1.000
_cell.length_c   1.000
_cell.angle_alpha   90.00
_cell.angle_beta   90.00
_cell.angle_gamma   90.00
#
_symmetry.space_group_name_H-M   'P 1'
#
loop_
_entity.id
_entity.type
_entity.pdbx_description
1 polymer ?
#
loop_
_entity_poly.entity_id
_entity_poly.type
_entity_poly.pdbx_seq_one_letter_code
_entity_poly.pdbx_strand_id
1 'polypeptide(L)'
;DTISKELSGESPDKDVEDERKRILEHSKELMNSPVLIKELTKIYFTYTVILAVKNISLEVQRQECFGLLGYNGAGKTSTFQILTGEQSPTSGDVFIDGFSITKNILK
;
A
#
# COMPACT_ATOMS: atom_id res chain seq x y z
N ASP A 1 11.54 19.78 2.33
CA ASP A 1 11.51 19.26 3.70
C ASP A 1 11.46 17.74 3.69
N THR A 2 12.07 17.06 4.67
CA THR A 2 12.23 15.59 4.70
C THR A 2 10.90 14.85 4.56
N ILE A 3 9.82 15.39 5.16
CA ILE A 3 8.47 14.82 5.08
C ILE A 3 7.91 14.88 3.65
N SER A 4 8.18 15.94 2.90
CA SER A 4 7.73 16.06 1.50
C SER A 4 8.39 15.02 0.61
N LYS A 5 9.67 14.71 0.86
CA LYS A 5 10.40 13.64 0.16
C LYS A 5 9.94 12.25 0.61
N GLU A 6 9.56 12.08 1.87
CA GLU A 6 8.99 10.83 2.35
C GLU A 6 7.60 10.56 1.72
N LEU A 7 6.77 11.60 1.57
CA LEU A 7 5.44 11.47 1.02
C LEU A 7 5.40 11.40 -0.52
N SER A 8 6.46 11.82 -1.22
CA SER A 8 6.51 11.75 -2.70
C SER A 8 6.41 10.31 -3.22
N GLY A 9 6.80 9.33 -2.40
CA GLY A 9 6.83 7.93 -2.79
C GLY A 9 7.97 7.56 -3.74
N GLU A 10 8.88 8.50 -4.01
CA GLU A 10 10.07 8.23 -4.83
C GLU A 10 11.00 7.26 -4.10
N SER A 11 11.30 6.16 -4.77
CA SER A 11 12.30 5.18 -4.38
C SER A 11 13.59 5.36 -5.18
N PRO A 12 14.77 5.24 -4.56
CA PRO A 12 16.03 5.09 -5.31
C PRO A 12 16.13 3.71 -5.97
N ASP A 13 15.27 2.76 -5.59
CA ASP A 13 15.22 1.44 -6.19
C ASP A 13 14.37 1.47 -7.46
N LYS A 14 15.01 1.09 -8.58
CA LYS A 14 14.39 1.15 -9.90
C LYS A 14 13.25 0.15 -10.04
N ASP A 15 13.36 -1.03 -9.44
CA ASP A 15 12.31 -2.04 -9.54
C ASP A 15 11.01 -1.59 -8.85
N VAL A 16 11.13 -0.91 -7.70
CA VAL A 16 10.02 -0.31 -6.95
C VAL A 16 9.38 0.82 -7.77
N GLU A 17 10.19 1.69 -8.39
CA GLU A 17 9.66 2.77 -9.22
C GLU A 17 8.97 2.26 -10.49
N ASP A 18 9.55 1.27 -11.15
CA ASP A 18 8.98 0.65 -12.35
C ASP A 18 7.65 -0.03 -12.01
N GLU A 19 7.56 -0.74 -10.88
CA GLU A 19 6.33 -1.37 -10.40
C GLU A 19 5.25 -0.34 -10.05
N ARG A 20 5.63 0.70 -9.30
CA ARG A 20 4.76 1.82 -8.96
C ARG A 20 4.18 2.47 -10.21
N LYS A 21 5.02 2.74 -11.21
CA LYS A 21 4.61 3.31 -12.49
C LYS A 21 3.66 2.37 -13.23
N ARG A 22 4.00 1.09 -13.34
CA ARG A 22 3.19 0.06 -13.99
C ARG A 22 1.78 0.01 -13.41
N ILE A 23 1.66 0.02 -12.09
CA ILE A 23 0.38 0.00 -11.37
C ILE A 23 -0.43 1.26 -11.63
N LEU A 24 0.20 2.44 -11.59
CA LEU A 24 -0.50 3.70 -11.80
C LEU A 24 -1.04 3.82 -13.23
N GLU A 25 -0.24 3.45 -14.22
CA GLU A 25 -0.59 3.51 -15.65
C GLU A 25 -1.65 2.47 -16.04
N HIS A 26 -1.57 1.25 -15.52
CA HIS A 26 -2.41 0.12 -15.94
C HIS A 26 -3.46 -0.29 -14.91
N SER A 27 -3.74 0.56 -13.92
CA SER A 27 -4.60 0.17 -12.78
C SER A 27 -5.95 -0.41 -13.16
N LYS A 28 -6.57 0.00 -14.27
CA LYS A 28 -7.86 -0.55 -14.75
C LYS A 28 -7.75 -2.00 -15.19
N GLU A 29 -6.62 -2.38 -15.79
CA GLU A 29 -6.37 -3.74 -16.28
C GLU A 29 -6.05 -4.69 -15.12
N LEU A 30 -5.35 -4.17 -14.11
CA LEU A 30 -4.95 -4.91 -12.90
C LEU A 30 -6.09 -5.05 -11.87
N MET A 31 -7.27 -4.46 -12.11
CA MET A 31 -8.40 -4.50 -11.16
C MET A 31 -8.85 -5.93 -10.82
N ASN A 32 -8.63 -6.89 -11.72
CA ASN A 32 -9.04 -8.29 -11.51
C ASN A 32 -8.00 -9.12 -10.73
N SER A 33 -6.88 -8.51 -10.34
CA SER A 33 -5.83 -9.17 -9.58
C SER A 33 -6.29 -9.42 -8.14
N PRO A 34 -5.88 -10.55 -7.52
CA PRO A 34 -6.24 -10.88 -6.15
C PRO A 34 -5.96 -9.76 -5.15
N VAL A 35 -4.80 -9.11 -5.28
CA VAL A 35 -4.45 -7.93 -4.49
C VAL A 35 -3.91 -6.85 -5.42
N LEU A 36 -4.49 -5.65 -5.34
CA LEU A 36 -3.96 -4.45 -5.98
C LEU A 36 -3.90 -3.32 -4.96
N ILE A 37 -2.71 -2.79 -4.73
CA ILE A 37 -2.41 -1.69 -3.82
C ILE A 37 -1.90 -0.51 -4.64
N LYS A 38 -2.49 0.67 -4.45
CA LYS A 38 -2.10 1.92 -5.11
C LYS A 38 -1.74 2.95 -4.06
N GLU A 39 -0.46 3.33 -4.03
CA GLU A 39 0.06 4.45 -3.22
C GLU A 39 -0.34 4.42 -1.75
N LEU A 40 -0.43 3.22 -1.17
CA LEU A 40 -0.93 3.00 0.17
C LEU A 40 -0.07 3.72 1.20
N THR A 41 -0.71 4.55 2.01
CA THR A 41 -0.07 5.30 3.07
C THR A 41 -0.87 5.19 4.36
N LYS A 42 -0.17 5.04 5.49
CA LYS A 42 -0.75 5.03 6.83
C LYS A 42 0.07 5.90 7.76
N ILE A 43 -0.59 6.90 8.32
CA ILE A 43 -0.07 7.77 9.36
C ILE A 43 -0.90 7.54 10.63
N TYR A 44 -0.22 7.25 11.73
CA TYR A 44 -0.84 7.23 13.05
C TYR A 44 -0.58 8.55 13.76
N PHE A 45 -1.67 9.20 14.16
CA PHE A 45 -1.63 10.42 14.97
C PHE A 45 -1.74 10.02 16.45
N THR A 46 -0.60 9.70 17.06
CA THR A 46 -0.51 9.44 18.51
C THR A 46 0.13 10.64 19.22
N TYR A 47 0.74 10.47 20.39
CA TYR A 47 1.61 11.49 20.99
C TYR A 47 2.73 11.94 20.04
N THR A 48 3.16 11.04 19.15
CA THR A 48 4.04 11.36 18.02
C THR A 48 3.38 10.93 16.72
N VAL A 49 3.56 11.71 15.66
CA VAL A 49 3.10 11.37 14.31
C VAL A 49 4.03 10.30 13.73
N ILE A 50 3.48 9.15 13.37
CA ILE A 50 4.25 8.01 12.84
C ILE A 50 3.76 7.69 11.43
N LEU A 51 4.64 7.84 10.43
CA LEU A 51 4.44 7.33 9.08
C LEU A 51 4.76 5.83 9.07
N ALA A 52 3.73 5.00 9.23
CA ALA A 52 3.88 3.55 9.36
C ALA A 52 3.95 2.83 8.01
N VAL A 53 3.22 3.33 7.01
CA VAL A 53 3.25 2.79 5.65
C VAL A 53 3.47 3.94 4.68
N LYS A 54 4.45 3.81 3.80
CA LYS A 54 4.94 4.88 2.93
C LYS A 54 4.74 4.50 1.46
N ASN A 55 3.63 4.99 0.90
CA ASN A 55 3.37 5.01 -0.54
C ASN A 55 3.61 3.67 -1.28
N ILE A 56 3.10 2.56 -0.72
CA ILE A 56 3.26 1.23 -1.32
C ILE A 56 2.34 1.09 -2.53
N SER A 57 2.90 0.74 -3.69
CA SER A 57 2.15 0.25 -4.84
C SER A 57 2.61 -1.17 -5.14
N LEU A 58 1.67 -2.12 -5.14
CA LEU A 58 1.95 -3.54 -5.33
C LEU A 58 0.76 -4.23 -6.00
N GLU A 59 1.04 -5.12 -6.94
CA GLU A 59 0.11 -6.14 -7.42
C GLU A 59 0.56 -7.52 -6.92
N VAL A 60 -0.38 -8.36 -6.47
CA VAL A 60 -0.14 -9.79 -6.27
C VAL A 60 -1.04 -10.56 -7.22
N GLN A 61 -0.43 -11.37 -8.08
CA GLN A 61 -1.11 -12.12 -9.13
C GLN A 61 -1.68 -13.46 -8.62
N ARG A 62 -2.62 -14.04 -9.38
CA ARG A 62 -3.11 -15.38 -9.07
C ARG A 62 -1.95 -16.37 -9.11
N GLN A 63 -1.89 -17.26 -8.12
CA GLN A 63 -0.85 -18.28 -7.94
C GLN A 63 0.53 -17.72 -7.52
N GLU A 64 0.64 -16.42 -7.26
CA GLU A 64 1.85 -15.83 -6.70
C GLU A 64 1.93 -16.07 -5.19
N CYS A 65 3.13 -16.36 -4.70
CA CYS A 65 3.44 -16.40 -3.27
C CYS A 65 4.28 -15.17 -2.90
N PHE A 66 3.63 -14.15 -2.32
CA PHE A 66 4.27 -12.90 -1.95
C PHE A 66 4.61 -12.84 -0.45
N GLY A 67 5.83 -12.42 -0.11
CA GLY A 67 6.30 -12.27 1.26
C GLY A 67 6.62 -10.82 1.61
N LEU A 68 5.98 -10.27 2.65
CA LEU A 68 6.28 -8.93 3.16
C LEU A 68 7.24 -9.02 4.36
N LEU A 69 8.51 -8.68 4.14
CA LEU A 69 9.61 -8.80 5.11
C LEU A 69 10.21 -7.45 5.48
N GLY A 70 10.82 -7.35 6.66
CA GLY A 70 11.43 -6.12 7.16
C GLY A 70 11.52 -6.08 8.68
N TYR A 71 12.23 -5.10 9.24
CA TYR A 71 12.39 -4.93 10.68
C TYR A 71 11.09 -4.53 11.40
N ASN A 72 11.09 -4.58 12.73
CA ASN A 72 9.98 -4.06 13.54
C ASN A 72 9.80 -2.56 13.28
N GLY A 73 8.55 -2.13 13.08
CA GLY A 73 8.23 -0.74 12.71
C GLY A 73 8.25 -0.44 11.20
N ALA A 74 8.66 -1.38 10.34
CA ALA A 74 8.69 -1.17 8.88
C ALA A 74 7.29 -1.15 8.18
N GLY A 75 6.20 -1.19 8.94
CA GLY A 75 4.84 -1.11 8.39
C GLY A 75 4.13 -2.43 8.10
N LYS A 76 4.79 -3.59 8.20
CA LYS A 76 4.23 -4.92 7.85
C LYS A 76 2.83 -5.18 8.43
N THR A 77 2.70 -5.11 9.75
CA THR A 77 1.42 -5.36 10.44
C THR A 77 0.37 -4.33 10.06
N SER A 78 0.75 -3.05 9.92
CA SER A 78 -0.19 -2.01 9.48
C SER A 78 -0.70 -2.24 8.07
N THR A 79 0.16 -2.69 7.14
CA THR A 79 -0.26 -3.06 5.78
C THR A 79 -1.24 -4.22 5.81
N PHE A 80 -0.96 -5.28 6.57
CA PHE A 80 -1.88 -6.42 6.70
C PHE A 80 -3.22 -6.05 7.33
N GLN A 81 -3.22 -5.24 8.39
CA GLN A 81 -4.47 -4.77 9.01
C GLN A 81 -5.33 -3.94 8.05
N ILE A 82 -4.70 -3.22 7.12
CA ILE A 82 -5.44 -2.51 6.07
C ILE A 82 -5.98 -3.52 5.05
N LEU A 83 -5.18 -4.49 4.61
CA LEU A 83 -5.59 -5.54 3.67
C LEU A 83 -6.73 -6.42 4.19
N THR A 84 -6.77 -6.68 5.50
CA THR A 84 -7.85 -7.44 6.15
C THR A 84 -9.05 -6.58 6.52
N GLY A 85 -9.00 -5.27 6.29
CA GLY A 85 -10.08 -4.33 6.59
C GLY A 85 -10.22 -3.96 8.07
N GLU A 86 -9.29 -4.35 8.94
CA GLU A 86 -9.25 -3.95 10.36
C GLU A 86 -8.91 -2.46 10.56
N GLN A 87 -8.20 -1.87 9.60
CA GLN A 87 -7.76 -0.47 9.65
C GLN A 87 -7.99 0.25 8.32
N SER A 88 -8.40 1.51 8.38
CA SER A 88 -8.45 2.38 7.20
C SER A 88 -7.05 2.86 6.82
N PRO A 89 -6.70 2.98 5.53
CA PRO A 89 -5.53 3.73 5.13
C PRO A 89 -5.70 5.22 5.43
N THR A 90 -4.59 5.96 5.49
CA THR A 90 -4.64 7.43 5.50
C THR A 90 -4.87 7.96 4.09
N SER A 91 -4.23 7.34 3.09
CA SER A 91 -4.47 7.59 1.67
C SER A 91 -4.07 6.38 0.83
N GLY A 92 -4.41 6.42 -0.45
CA GLY A 92 -4.22 5.31 -1.38
C GLY A 92 -5.45 4.41 -1.47
N ASP A 93 -5.42 3.51 -2.44
CA ASP A 93 -6.50 2.58 -2.73
C ASP A 93 -6.02 1.14 -2.64
N VAL A 94 -6.88 0.27 -2.13
CA VAL A 94 -6.61 -1.16 -1.98
C VAL A 94 -7.82 -1.92 -2.50
N PHE A 95 -7.55 -2.91 -3.35
CA PHE A 95 -8.54 -3.79 -3.95
C PHE A 95 -8.19 -5.25 -3.67
N ILE A 96 -9.20 -6.02 -3.26
CA ILE A 96 -9.11 -7.47 -3.08
C ILE A 96 -10.12 -8.11 -4.01
N ASP A 97 -9.66 -8.94 -4.96
CA ASP A 97 -10.47 -9.51 -6.04
C ASP A 97 -11.38 -8.45 -6.73
N GLY A 98 -10.82 -7.26 -6.99
CA GLY A 98 -11.52 -6.13 -7.60
C GLY A 98 -12.43 -5.31 -6.68
N PHE A 99 -12.64 -5.74 -5.43
CA PHE A 99 -13.42 -4.99 -4.45
C PHE A 99 -12.55 -3.98 -3.70
N SER A 100 -12.93 -2.70 -3.76
CA SER A 100 -12.28 -1.65 -2.96
C SER A 100 -12.58 -1.83 -1.48
N ILE A 101 -11.57 -2.18 -0.69
CA ILE A 101 -11.70 -2.32 0.77
C ILE A 101 -11.52 -0.98 1.49
N THR A 102 -10.91 0.01 0.83
CA THR A 102 -10.73 1.36 1.39
C THR A 102 -12.07 2.10 1.58
N LYS A 103 -13.09 1.73 0.81
CA LYS A 103 -14.44 2.31 0.87
C LYS A 103 -15.45 1.45 1.62
N ASN A 104 -15.14 0.17 1.87
CA ASN A 104 -16.04 -0.82 2.47
C ASN A 104 -15.43 -1.45 3.72
N ILE A 105 -15.08 -0.59 4.68
CA ILE A 105 -14.52 -1.07 5.95
C ILE A 105 -15.67 -1.65 6.77
N LEU A 106 -15.55 -2.93 7.14
CA LEU A 106 -16.44 -3.59 8.09
C LEU A 106 -16.37 -2.82 9.41
N LYS A 107 -17.44 -2.09 9.76
CA LYS A 107 -17.60 -1.44 11.06
C LYS A 107 -18.33 -2.35 12.02
#